data_AF-A0A0Q5CKP8-F1
#
_entry.id   AF-A0A0Q5CKP8-F1
#
_cell.length_a   1.000
_cell.length_b   1.000
_cell.length_c   1.000
_cell.angle_alpha   90.00
_cell.angle_beta   90.00
_cell.angle_gamma   90.00
#
_symmetry.space_group_name_H-M   'P 1'
#
loop_
_entity.id
_entity.type
_entity.pdbx_description
1 polymer ?
#
loop_
_entity_poly.entity_id
_entity_poly.type
_entity_poly.pdbx_seq_one_letter_code
_entity_poly.pdbx_strand_id
1 'polypeptide(L)'
;MGIQAGRIRILREAEPRADGRYVLYLLQQANRAHENPALELAIEEANRLGLPVLAAFGLLDGKSGFPEANARHYAFLLQGLADAASGLKARGIGFCLRKASPARVAIDLARDAALLVLDRGYLAIQKRWYGEIVEAVDTRIVQVEGDVVVPVEVASGKHEYAARTLRPKLHRHLDDYVAALTARTVKHRAGRDLPTSEVDIADPAKVLAGMSLDRAVGPVRRFTGGETEARRRLHAYLEGPFADYGSDRNRPEAGAASHMSPYLHFGQISPVEIVRAVRAAQAGGPEDKASYVEEVVIRRELAMNHVHYTDGYDRYERAVPEWARKVLADHADDTRPNTYTETELAEGRTHDVYWNAAQAEMRETGYMHNHLRMYWGKKILEWSPSPEEGFARTLRLNNRYFLDGRDPNSFTNVAWVYGLHDRPWARREIFGTVRYQSENSLRKFDAKAYLRTVEDLCRAEAEDKA
;
A
#
# COMPACT_ATOMS: atom_id res chain seq x y z
N MET A 1 -3.55 -25.16 2.75
CA MET A 1 -4.42 -25.14 3.94
C MET A 1 -5.69 -24.37 3.60
N GLY A 2 -6.76 -24.54 4.37
CA GLY A 2 -7.94 -23.67 4.25
C GLY A 2 -7.64 -22.24 4.69
N ILE A 3 -8.61 -21.35 4.55
CA ILE A 3 -8.52 -19.95 5.00
C ILE A 3 -8.43 -19.97 6.53
N GLN A 4 -7.39 -19.38 7.11
CA GLN A 4 -7.21 -19.36 8.55
C GLN A 4 -8.34 -18.56 9.23
N ALA A 5 -8.95 -19.13 10.28
CA ALA A 5 -10.10 -18.52 10.96
C ALA A 5 -9.83 -17.09 11.47
N GLY A 6 -8.60 -16.80 11.91
CA GLY A 6 -8.22 -15.46 12.37
C GLY A 6 -8.23 -14.38 11.27
N ARG A 7 -8.36 -14.75 9.99
CA ARG A 7 -8.57 -13.79 8.89
C ARG A 7 -10.03 -13.39 8.73
N ILE A 8 -10.96 -14.18 9.24
CA ILE A 8 -12.39 -14.08 8.93
C ILE A 8 -13.08 -13.31 10.06
N ARG A 9 -13.83 -12.28 9.70
CA ARG A 9 -14.70 -11.53 10.62
C ARG A 9 -16.09 -11.44 10.03
N ILE A 10 -17.09 -11.84 10.80
CA ILE A 10 -18.49 -11.63 10.43
C ILE A 10 -18.86 -10.21 10.85
N LEU A 11 -19.18 -9.36 9.88
CA LEU A 11 -19.63 -7.98 10.14
C LEU A 11 -21.13 -7.89 10.33
N ARG A 12 -21.88 -8.82 9.70
CA ARG A 12 -23.31 -9.00 9.89
C ARG A 12 -23.65 -10.48 9.84
N GLU A 13 -24.15 -10.99 10.96
CA GLU A 13 -24.68 -12.34 11.06
C GLU A 13 -26.13 -12.34 10.56
N ALA A 14 -26.35 -13.05 9.46
CA ALA A 14 -27.65 -13.27 8.84
C ALA A 14 -27.58 -14.54 8.00
N GLU A 15 -28.75 -15.09 7.67
CA GLU A 15 -28.84 -16.16 6.67
C GLU A 15 -28.57 -15.59 5.27
N PRO A 16 -27.87 -16.33 4.39
CA PRO A 16 -27.81 -15.96 2.98
C PRO A 16 -29.21 -15.83 2.39
N ARG A 17 -29.40 -14.82 1.56
CA ARG A 17 -30.67 -14.58 0.87
C ARG A 17 -31.00 -15.77 -0.05
N ALA A 18 -32.19 -16.35 0.14
CA ALA A 18 -32.62 -17.56 -0.58
C ALA A 18 -32.82 -17.35 -2.08
N ASP A 19 -33.25 -16.16 -2.51
CA ASP A 19 -33.42 -15.76 -3.91
C ASP A 19 -32.19 -15.02 -4.48
N GLY A 20 -31.05 -15.08 -3.78
CA GLY A 20 -29.80 -14.48 -4.24
C GLY A 20 -29.30 -15.13 -5.53
N ARG A 21 -28.84 -14.30 -6.48
CA ARG A 21 -28.40 -14.72 -7.81
C ARG A 21 -26.91 -15.04 -7.89
N TYR A 22 -26.13 -14.53 -6.95
CA TYR A 22 -24.67 -14.70 -6.88
C TYR A 22 -24.16 -14.46 -5.46
N VAL A 23 -22.93 -14.90 -5.19
CA VAL A 23 -22.14 -14.39 -4.06
C VAL A 23 -21.35 -13.18 -4.53
N LEU A 24 -21.51 -12.05 -3.86
CA LEU A 24 -20.82 -10.82 -4.18
C LEU A 24 -19.50 -10.75 -3.43
N TYR A 25 -18.41 -10.45 -4.15
CA TYR A 25 -17.12 -10.12 -3.56
C TYR A 25 -16.73 -8.69 -3.94
N LEU A 26 -16.61 -7.81 -2.95
CA LEU A 26 -16.05 -6.47 -3.17
C LEU A 26 -14.52 -6.57 -3.20
N LEU A 27 -13.97 -6.61 -4.41
CA LEU A 27 -12.52 -6.54 -4.68
C LEU A 27 -12.11 -5.07 -4.55
N GLN A 28 -11.40 -4.68 -3.49
CA GLN A 28 -11.03 -3.28 -3.29
C GLN A 28 -9.58 -3.09 -2.83
N GLN A 29 -9.20 -3.70 -1.72
CA GLN A 29 -7.82 -3.70 -1.21
C GLN A 29 -6.96 -4.72 -1.94
N ALA A 30 -7.48 -5.93 -2.23
CA ALA A 30 -6.70 -7.06 -2.72
C ALA A 30 -6.93 -7.31 -4.22
N ASN A 31 -6.51 -6.39 -5.10
CA ASN A 31 -6.77 -6.42 -6.56
C ASN A 31 -5.96 -7.49 -7.32
N ARG A 32 -6.23 -8.77 -7.03
CA ARG A 32 -5.56 -9.94 -7.60
C ARG A 32 -6.49 -11.15 -7.65
N ALA A 33 -6.25 -12.05 -8.60
CA ALA A 33 -7.10 -13.22 -8.83
C ALA A 33 -6.58 -14.48 -8.12
N HIS A 34 -5.35 -14.48 -7.61
CA HIS A 34 -4.79 -15.60 -6.84
C HIS A 34 -4.21 -15.12 -5.51
N GLU A 35 -3.91 -16.07 -4.61
CA GLU A 35 -3.40 -15.78 -3.26
C GLU A 35 -4.26 -14.72 -2.54
N ASN A 36 -5.59 -14.85 -2.71
CA ASN A 36 -6.60 -13.93 -2.23
C ASN A 36 -7.64 -14.67 -1.36
N PRO A 37 -7.49 -14.68 -0.02
CA PRO A 37 -8.38 -15.45 0.85
C PRO A 37 -9.83 -14.95 0.85
N ALA A 38 -10.07 -13.66 0.57
CA ALA A 38 -11.43 -13.14 0.44
C ALA A 38 -12.14 -13.74 -0.79
N LEU A 39 -11.41 -13.80 -1.92
CA LEU A 39 -11.92 -14.43 -3.12
C LEU A 39 -12.14 -15.94 -2.93
N GLU A 40 -11.21 -16.64 -2.27
CA GLU A 40 -11.38 -18.08 -2.01
C GLU A 40 -12.59 -18.36 -1.11
N LEU A 41 -12.87 -17.51 -0.12
CA LEU A 41 -14.07 -17.63 0.71
C LEU A 41 -15.34 -17.43 -0.13
N ALA A 42 -15.35 -16.41 -0.99
CA ALA A 42 -16.48 -16.16 -1.89
C ALA A 42 -16.77 -17.37 -2.78
N ILE A 43 -15.73 -18.05 -3.28
CA ILE A 43 -15.87 -19.28 -4.09
C ILE A 43 -16.39 -20.44 -3.24
N GLU A 44 -15.92 -20.61 -2.00
CA GLU A 44 -16.43 -21.65 -1.08
C GLU A 44 -17.92 -21.48 -0.82
N GLU A 45 -18.35 -20.27 -0.49
CA GLU A 45 -19.76 -19.95 -0.25
C GLU A 45 -20.62 -20.09 -1.50
N ALA A 46 -20.13 -19.63 -2.65
CA ALA A 46 -20.84 -19.73 -3.91
C ALA A 46 -21.05 -21.20 -4.31
N ASN A 47 -20.01 -22.03 -4.15
CA ASN A 47 -20.09 -23.47 -4.37
C ASN A 47 -21.06 -24.17 -3.40
N ARG A 48 -21.12 -23.73 -2.14
CA ARG A 48 -22.06 -24.27 -1.14
C ARG A 48 -23.51 -23.93 -1.48
N LEU A 49 -23.75 -22.73 -2.01
CA LEU A 49 -25.06 -22.21 -2.36
C LEU A 49 -25.53 -22.59 -3.77
N GLY A 50 -24.66 -23.17 -4.60
CA GLY A 50 -24.99 -23.49 -5.98
C GLY A 50 -25.01 -22.27 -6.92
N LEU A 51 -24.32 -21.19 -6.54
CA LEU A 51 -24.37 -19.87 -7.20
C LEU A 51 -23.01 -19.49 -7.81
N PRO A 52 -22.96 -18.60 -8.82
CA PRO A 52 -21.72 -18.01 -9.29
C PRO A 52 -21.17 -16.93 -8.34
N VAL A 53 -19.90 -16.59 -8.50
CA VAL A 53 -19.27 -15.42 -7.86
C VAL A 53 -19.31 -14.22 -8.81
N LEU A 54 -19.71 -13.06 -8.29
CA LEU A 54 -19.53 -11.76 -8.91
C LEU A 54 -18.52 -10.95 -8.10
N ALA A 55 -17.32 -10.73 -8.64
CA ALA A 55 -16.40 -9.74 -8.11
C ALA A 55 -16.83 -8.34 -8.59
N ALA A 56 -16.76 -7.34 -7.72
CA ALA A 56 -17.11 -5.96 -8.05
C ALA A 56 -16.05 -4.97 -7.56
N PHE A 57 -15.91 -3.86 -8.28
CA PHE A 57 -15.01 -2.76 -7.93
C PHE A 57 -15.70 -1.41 -8.18
N GLY A 58 -15.57 -0.48 -7.22
CA GLY A 58 -16.04 0.90 -7.37
C GLY A 58 -14.92 1.85 -7.78
N LEU A 59 -15.02 2.40 -8.99
CA LEU A 59 -14.04 3.34 -9.54
C LEU A 59 -14.43 4.79 -9.23
N LEU A 60 -13.68 5.40 -8.32
CA LEU A 60 -13.79 6.83 -8.01
C LEU A 60 -13.15 7.68 -9.11
N ASP A 61 -13.76 8.84 -9.40
CA ASP A 61 -13.31 9.77 -10.45
C ASP A 61 -13.69 11.22 -10.08
N GLY A 62 -13.03 12.21 -10.70
CA GLY A 62 -13.40 13.61 -10.58
C GLY A 62 -13.33 14.16 -9.16
N LYS A 63 -14.33 14.97 -8.81
CA LYS A 63 -14.49 15.54 -7.47
C LYS A 63 -14.69 14.47 -6.37
N SER A 64 -15.01 13.24 -6.76
CA SER A 64 -15.16 12.09 -5.87
C SER A 64 -13.92 11.19 -5.90
N GLY A 65 -12.83 11.61 -6.57
CA GLY A 65 -11.59 10.86 -6.68
C GLY A 65 -10.99 10.50 -5.32
N PHE A 66 -10.15 9.46 -5.30
CA PHE A 66 -9.44 9.10 -4.08
C PHE A 66 -8.54 10.29 -3.65
N PRO A 67 -8.53 10.70 -2.36
CA PRO A 67 -7.78 11.87 -1.92
C PRO A 67 -6.32 11.83 -2.35
N GLU A 68 -5.85 12.94 -2.94
CA GLU A 68 -4.46 13.15 -3.38
C GLU A 68 -3.96 12.19 -4.49
N ALA A 69 -4.82 11.30 -5.00
CA ALA A 69 -4.53 10.48 -6.17
C ALA A 69 -4.62 11.32 -7.46
N ASN A 70 -3.90 10.87 -8.48
CA ASN A 70 -3.77 11.56 -9.77
C ASN A 70 -3.55 10.54 -10.89
N ALA A 71 -3.36 11.02 -12.13
CA ALA A 71 -3.26 10.18 -13.31
C ALA A 71 -2.23 9.04 -13.19
N ARG A 72 -1.11 9.26 -12.49
CA ARG A 72 -0.11 8.21 -12.20
C ARG A 72 -0.71 7.00 -11.50
N HIS A 73 -1.41 7.26 -10.41
CA HIS A 73 -1.96 6.23 -9.53
C HIS A 73 -3.08 5.48 -10.21
N TYR A 74 -3.96 6.21 -10.91
CA TYR A 74 -5.04 5.60 -11.66
C TYR A 74 -4.54 4.76 -12.84
N ALA A 75 -3.47 5.17 -13.53
CA ALA A 75 -2.88 4.34 -14.58
C ALA A 75 -2.43 2.97 -14.04
N PHE A 76 -1.68 2.97 -12.93
CA PHE A 76 -1.19 1.73 -12.31
C PHE A 76 -2.34 0.87 -11.74
N LEU A 77 -3.35 1.49 -11.13
CA LEU A 77 -4.57 0.81 -10.67
C LEU A 77 -5.31 0.16 -11.84
N LEU A 78 -5.58 0.90 -12.92
CA LEU A 78 -6.38 0.41 -14.05
C LEU A 78 -5.67 -0.73 -14.79
N GLN A 79 -4.34 -0.67 -14.93
CA GLN A 79 -3.55 -1.81 -15.42
C GLN A 79 -3.73 -3.04 -14.52
N GLY A 80 -3.67 -2.85 -13.19
CA GLY A 80 -3.92 -3.92 -12.23
C GLY A 80 -5.32 -4.51 -12.30
N LEU A 81 -6.35 -3.67 -12.46
CA LEU A 81 -7.73 -4.12 -12.60
C LEU A 81 -7.96 -4.87 -13.91
N ALA A 82 -7.30 -4.48 -15.01
CA ALA A 82 -7.36 -5.22 -16.27
C ALA A 82 -6.80 -6.63 -16.12
N ASP A 83 -5.65 -6.77 -15.46
CA ASP A 83 -5.01 -8.05 -15.17
C ASP A 83 -5.86 -8.91 -14.21
N ALA A 84 -6.38 -8.31 -13.13
CA ALA A 84 -7.29 -8.98 -12.20
C ALA A 84 -8.57 -9.46 -12.90
N ALA A 85 -9.18 -8.63 -13.77
CA ALA A 85 -10.36 -9.01 -14.55
C ALA A 85 -10.08 -10.21 -15.46
N SER A 86 -8.92 -10.25 -16.11
CA SER A 86 -8.47 -11.38 -16.93
C SER A 86 -8.32 -12.65 -16.09
N GLY A 87 -7.63 -12.56 -14.94
CA GLY A 87 -7.45 -13.70 -14.02
C GLY A 87 -8.77 -14.24 -13.46
N LEU A 88 -9.68 -13.35 -13.06
CA LEU A 88 -11.03 -13.72 -12.59
C LEU A 88 -11.82 -14.45 -13.70
N LYS A 89 -11.79 -13.91 -14.92
CA LYS A 89 -12.45 -14.52 -16.09
C LYS A 89 -11.89 -15.91 -16.39
N ALA A 90 -10.56 -16.10 -16.34
CA ALA A 90 -9.92 -17.40 -16.54
C ALA A 90 -10.40 -18.44 -15.51
N ARG A 91 -10.64 -18.01 -14.27
CA ARG A 91 -11.21 -18.83 -13.20
C ARG A 91 -12.73 -19.03 -13.32
N GLY A 92 -13.41 -18.35 -14.25
CA GLY A 92 -14.86 -18.45 -14.45
C GLY A 92 -15.69 -17.56 -13.53
N ILE A 93 -15.10 -16.50 -12.98
CA ILE A 93 -15.74 -15.54 -12.07
C ILE A 93 -16.17 -14.30 -12.86
N GLY A 94 -17.33 -13.74 -12.52
CA GLY A 94 -17.82 -12.50 -13.13
C GLY A 94 -17.11 -11.29 -12.53
N PHE A 95 -16.91 -10.23 -13.31
CA PHE A 95 -16.33 -8.98 -12.83
C PHE A 95 -17.18 -7.78 -13.26
N CYS A 96 -17.57 -6.93 -12.30
CA CYS A 96 -18.37 -5.72 -12.52
C CYS A 96 -17.62 -4.48 -12.00
N LEU A 97 -17.21 -3.61 -12.92
CA LEU A 97 -16.56 -2.33 -12.63
C LEU A 97 -17.54 -1.18 -12.89
N ARG A 98 -17.80 -0.34 -11.88
CA ARG A 98 -18.76 0.79 -11.98
C ARG A 98 -18.14 2.10 -11.50
N LYS A 99 -18.59 3.23 -12.07
CA LYS A 99 -18.11 4.58 -11.70
C LYS A 99 -18.85 5.12 -10.47
N ALA A 100 -18.62 4.52 -9.31
CA ALA A 100 -19.20 4.94 -8.05
C ALA A 100 -18.28 4.57 -6.87
N SER A 101 -18.62 5.04 -5.66
CA SER A 101 -17.88 4.63 -4.46
C SER A 101 -17.98 3.12 -4.24
N PRO A 102 -16.95 2.49 -3.66
CA PRO A 102 -16.99 1.06 -3.33
C PRO A 102 -18.22 0.68 -2.50
N ALA A 103 -18.59 1.54 -1.53
CA ALA A 103 -19.81 1.38 -0.75
C ALA A 103 -21.08 1.36 -1.62
N ARG A 104 -21.25 2.36 -2.50
CA ARG A 104 -22.44 2.45 -3.35
C ARG A 104 -22.57 1.27 -4.31
N VAL A 105 -21.45 0.82 -4.90
CA VAL A 105 -21.42 -0.36 -5.76
C VAL A 105 -21.81 -1.62 -4.97
N ALA A 106 -21.22 -1.81 -3.79
CA ALA A 106 -21.53 -2.96 -2.95
C ALA A 106 -22.99 -2.98 -2.49
N ILE A 107 -23.53 -1.84 -2.04
CA ILE A 107 -24.92 -1.71 -1.59
C ILE A 107 -25.90 -2.02 -2.71
N ASP A 108 -25.65 -1.50 -3.92
CA ASP A 108 -26.55 -1.73 -5.06
C ASP A 108 -26.52 -3.19 -5.51
N LEU A 109 -25.34 -3.77 -5.69
CA LEU A 109 -25.19 -5.17 -6.11
C LEU A 109 -25.63 -6.15 -5.02
N ALA A 110 -25.52 -5.81 -3.74
CA ALA A 110 -25.94 -6.68 -2.64
C ALA A 110 -27.46 -6.92 -2.61
N ARG A 111 -28.26 -6.13 -3.33
CA ARG A 111 -29.72 -6.31 -3.44
C ARG A 111 -30.10 -7.64 -4.09
N ASP A 112 -29.28 -8.16 -4.99
CA ASP A 112 -29.49 -9.44 -5.67
C ASP A 112 -28.50 -10.52 -5.19
N ALA A 113 -27.62 -10.20 -4.24
CA ALA A 113 -26.61 -11.12 -3.75
C ALA A 113 -27.17 -12.03 -2.65
N ALA A 114 -26.76 -13.30 -2.67
CA ALA A 114 -27.02 -14.23 -1.57
C ALA A 114 -26.28 -13.80 -0.31
N LEU A 115 -25.01 -13.40 -0.44
CA LEU A 115 -24.20 -12.81 0.63
C LEU A 115 -23.09 -11.94 0.06
N LEU A 116 -22.48 -11.13 0.92
CA LEU A 116 -21.39 -10.22 0.59
C LEU A 116 -20.09 -10.62 1.31
N VAL A 117 -19.03 -10.80 0.53
CA VAL A 117 -17.66 -10.94 1.01
C VAL A 117 -16.88 -9.65 0.76
N LEU A 118 -16.15 -9.17 1.75
CA LEU A 118 -15.31 -7.97 1.69
C LEU A 118 -13.86 -8.36 1.95
N ASP A 119 -12.92 -7.68 1.29
CA ASP A 119 -11.55 -7.59 1.79
C ASP A 119 -11.42 -6.54 2.92
N ARG A 120 -10.21 -6.41 3.47
CA ARG A 120 -9.93 -5.51 4.60
C ARG A 120 -8.99 -4.38 4.20
N GLY A 121 -9.51 -3.16 4.17
CA GLY A 121 -8.75 -1.91 4.21
C GLY A 121 -8.58 -1.34 5.62
N TYR A 122 -7.57 -0.51 5.84
CA TYR A 122 -7.20 0.05 7.15
C TYR A 122 -7.44 1.55 7.27
N LEU A 123 -7.45 2.25 6.14
CA LEU A 123 -7.55 3.70 6.10
C LEU A 123 -8.93 4.18 6.56
N ALA A 124 -9.01 5.39 7.10
CA ALA A 124 -10.25 5.99 7.57
C ALA A 124 -11.34 6.02 6.48
N ILE A 125 -10.96 6.33 5.23
CA ILE A 125 -11.87 6.32 4.08
C ILE A 125 -12.43 4.93 3.77
N GLN A 126 -11.62 3.87 3.89
CA GLN A 126 -12.03 2.49 3.66
C GLN A 126 -12.95 2.00 4.78
N LYS A 127 -12.56 2.26 6.04
CA LYS A 127 -13.40 1.98 7.23
C LYS A 127 -14.78 2.64 7.10
N ARG A 128 -14.84 3.87 6.60
CA ARG A 128 -16.11 4.57 6.33
C ARG A 128 -16.96 3.84 5.29
N TRP A 129 -16.40 3.44 4.15
CA TRP A 129 -17.13 2.67 3.15
C TRP A 129 -17.68 1.35 3.70
N TYR A 130 -16.90 0.62 4.48
CA TYR A 130 -17.38 -0.62 5.10
C TYR A 130 -18.48 -0.35 6.13
N GLY A 131 -18.42 0.75 6.88
CA GLY A 131 -19.50 1.20 7.75
C GLY A 131 -20.80 1.46 6.98
N GLU A 132 -20.73 2.25 5.91
CA GLU A 132 -21.88 2.51 5.02
C GLU A 132 -22.50 1.21 4.47
N ILE A 133 -21.67 0.25 4.07
CA ILE A 133 -22.11 -1.07 3.58
C ILE A 133 -22.83 -1.85 4.68
N VAL A 134 -22.22 -1.95 5.87
CA VAL A 134 -22.78 -2.72 6.99
C VAL A 134 -24.11 -2.14 7.45
N GLU A 135 -24.27 -0.81 7.42
CA GLU A 135 -25.52 -0.15 7.76
C GLU A 135 -26.63 -0.41 6.73
N ALA A 136 -26.31 -0.47 5.44
CA ALA A 136 -27.30 -0.51 4.35
C ALA A 136 -27.59 -1.90 3.76
N VAL A 137 -26.75 -2.91 4.02
CA VAL A 137 -26.92 -4.27 3.48
C VAL A 137 -27.44 -5.21 4.55
N ASP A 138 -28.56 -5.86 4.29
CA ASP A 138 -29.26 -6.72 5.27
C ASP A 138 -28.88 -8.22 5.21
N THR A 139 -28.19 -8.66 4.15
CA THR A 139 -27.73 -10.05 4.04
C THR A 139 -26.44 -10.30 4.83
N ARG A 140 -25.99 -11.55 4.89
CA ARG A 140 -24.72 -11.93 5.55
C ARG A 140 -23.54 -11.14 4.95
N ILE A 141 -22.73 -10.55 5.83
CA ILE A 141 -21.51 -9.83 5.43
C ILE A 141 -20.31 -10.46 6.15
N VAL A 142 -19.35 -10.95 5.36
CA VAL A 142 -18.11 -11.53 5.87
C VAL A 142 -16.92 -10.74 5.33
N GLN A 143 -16.06 -10.26 6.21
CA GLN A 143 -14.80 -9.62 5.87
C GLN A 143 -13.64 -10.58 6.05
N VAL A 144 -12.70 -10.58 5.11
CA VAL A 144 -11.51 -11.43 5.13
C VAL A 144 -10.24 -10.60 4.99
N GLU A 145 -9.33 -10.74 5.94
CA GLU A 145 -8.04 -10.05 5.97
C GLU A 145 -6.96 -10.83 5.22
N GLY A 146 -6.68 -10.39 3.99
CA GLY A 146 -5.71 -11.02 3.09
C GLY A 146 -4.53 -10.17 2.67
N ASP A 147 -4.46 -8.90 3.08
CA ASP A 147 -3.41 -7.96 2.66
C ASP A 147 -2.28 -7.80 3.69
N VAL A 148 -2.25 -8.68 4.68
CA VAL A 148 -1.17 -8.88 5.66
C VAL A 148 -0.91 -10.38 5.81
N VAL A 149 0.30 -10.75 6.22
CA VAL A 149 0.63 -12.12 6.59
C VAL A 149 -0.16 -12.49 7.82
N VAL A 150 0.01 -11.79 8.95
CA VAL A 150 -0.74 -12.08 10.18
C VAL A 150 -1.83 -11.01 10.35
N PRO A 151 -3.11 -11.39 10.51
CA PRO A 151 -4.20 -10.44 10.77
C PRO A 151 -3.89 -9.51 11.93
N VAL A 152 -4.19 -8.22 11.79
CA VAL A 152 -3.72 -7.17 12.71
C VAL A 152 -4.17 -7.42 14.16
N GLU A 153 -5.40 -7.90 14.36
CA GLU A 153 -5.97 -8.21 15.67
C GLU A 153 -5.45 -9.54 16.22
N VAL A 154 -5.03 -10.48 15.37
CA VAL A 154 -4.33 -11.72 15.78
C VAL A 154 -2.92 -11.39 16.24
N ALA A 155 -2.23 -10.51 15.52
CA ALA A 155 -0.87 -10.09 15.84
C ALA A 155 -0.82 -9.31 17.16
N SER A 156 -1.75 -8.39 17.40
CA SER A 156 -1.85 -7.68 18.67
C SER A 156 -3.24 -7.06 18.87
N GLY A 157 -3.81 -7.19 20.06
CA GLY A 157 -5.06 -6.51 20.46
C GLY A 157 -4.90 -5.03 20.82
N LYS A 158 -3.76 -4.40 20.50
CA LYS A 158 -3.48 -2.98 20.77
C LYS A 158 -2.43 -2.40 19.83
N HIS A 159 -2.30 -1.07 19.86
CA HIS A 159 -1.19 -0.36 19.23
C HIS A 159 0.16 -0.76 19.84
N GLU A 160 1.10 -1.14 18.99
CA GLU A 160 2.48 -1.45 19.35
C GLU A 160 3.38 -0.25 19.12
N TYR A 161 4.05 0.21 20.17
CA TYR A 161 4.86 1.43 20.07
C TYR A 161 6.17 1.24 19.31
N ALA A 162 6.63 0.01 19.03
CA ALA A 162 7.86 -0.22 18.28
C ALA A 162 7.90 -1.61 17.63
N ALA A 163 8.70 -1.77 16.57
CA ALA A 163 8.91 -3.06 15.90
C ALA A 163 9.35 -4.16 16.87
N ARG A 164 10.18 -3.83 17.88
CA ARG A 164 10.64 -4.81 18.89
C ARG A 164 9.54 -5.43 19.74
N THR A 165 8.38 -4.77 19.86
CA THR A 165 7.25 -5.29 20.66
C THR A 165 6.25 -6.05 19.81
N LEU A 166 6.08 -5.68 18.54
CA LEU A 166 5.24 -6.42 17.60
C LEU A 166 5.93 -7.68 17.05
N ARG A 167 7.24 -7.61 16.77
CA ARG A 167 8.03 -8.71 16.17
C ARG A 167 7.83 -10.08 16.82
N PRO A 168 8.01 -10.27 18.15
CA PRO A 168 7.82 -11.58 18.76
C PRO A 168 6.37 -12.09 18.65
N LYS A 169 5.39 -11.20 18.54
CA LYS A 169 3.98 -11.59 18.36
C LYS A 169 3.71 -12.07 16.94
N LEU A 170 4.22 -11.35 15.95
CA LEU A 170 4.16 -11.78 14.54
C LEU A 170 4.87 -13.12 14.34
N HIS A 171 6.09 -13.29 14.88
CA HIS A 171 6.82 -14.56 14.76
C HIS A 171 6.09 -15.76 15.36
N ARG A 172 5.33 -15.58 16.45
CA ARG A 172 4.53 -16.66 17.05
C ARG A 172 3.50 -17.24 16.08
N HIS A 173 2.98 -16.41 15.17
CA HIS A 173 1.93 -16.78 14.22
C HIS A 173 2.46 -16.94 12.80
N LEU A 174 3.72 -16.55 12.54
CA LEU A 174 4.22 -16.39 11.18
C LEU A 174 4.08 -17.68 10.35
N ASP A 175 4.47 -18.83 10.89
CA ASP A 175 4.46 -20.08 10.13
C ASP A 175 3.03 -20.59 9.86
N ASP A 176 2.08 -20.36 10.76
CA ASP A 176 0.66 -20.71 10.57
C ASP A 176 0.01 -19.88 9.44
N TYR A 177 0.46 -18.64 9.30
CA TYR A 177 -0.15 -17.66 8.40
C TYR A 177 0.60 -17.48 7.07
N VAL A 178 1.85 -17.96 6.97
CA VAL A 178 2.62 -18.07 5.72
C VAL A 178 2.25 -19.34 4.94
N ALA A 179 1.42 -20.22 5.50
CA ALA A 179 0.95 -21.42 4.82
C ALA A 179 0.30 -21.10 3.47
N ALA A 180 0.55 -21.95 2.47
CA ALA A 180 0.00 -21.80 1.12
C ALA A 180 -1.53 -21.81 1.14
N LEU A 181 -2.14 -20.81 0.51
CA LEU A 181 -3.58 -20.74 0.30
C LEU A 181 -3.98 -21.75 -0.77
N THR A 182 -4.89 -22.66 -0.43
CA THR A 182 -5.40 -23.63 -1.40
C THR A 182 -6.45 -22.95 -2.28
N ALA A 183 -6.12 -22.74 -3.56
CA ALA A 183 -7.05 -22.21 -4.55
C ALA A 183 -8.28 -23.14 -4.71
N ARG A 184 -9.46 -22.52 -4.80
CA ARG A 184 -10.74 -23.22 -4.93
C ARG A 184 -11.17 -23.31 -6.38
N THR A 185 -11.70 -24.47 -6.73
CA THR A 185 -12.34 -24.71 -8.03
C THR A 185 -13.73 -24.09 -8.04
N VAL A 186 -14.00 -23.25 -9.04
CA VAL A 186 -15.33 -22.68 -9.28
C VAL A 186 -16.23 -23.75 -9.90
N LYS A 187 -17.31 -24.13 -9.20
CA LYS A 187 -18.28 -25.12 -9.69
C LYS A 187 -19.40 -24.51 -10.53
N HIS A 188 -19.75 -23.25 -10.25
CA HIS A 188 -20.80 -22.50 -10.93
C HIS A 188 -20.18 -21.28 -11.60
N ARG A 189 -19.93 -21.39 -12.91
CA ARG A 189 -19.30 -20.33 -13.69
C ARG A 189 -20.26 -19.15 -13.88
N ALA A 190 -19.71 -17.95 -13.93
CA ALA A 190 -20.45 -16.74 -14.25
C ALA A 190 -21.18 -16.85 -15.60
N GLY A 191 -22.49 -16.64 -15.57
CA GLY A 191 -23.36 -16.60 -16.75
C GLY A 191 -23.43 -15.20 -17.38
N ARG A 192 -24.20 -15.09 -18.47
CA ARG A 192 -24.46 -13.81 -19.18
C ARG A 192 -25.47 -12.91 -18.46
N ASP A 193 -26.17 -13.45 -17.48
CA ASP A 193 -27.25 -12.80 -16.75
C ASP A 193 -26.77 -12.01 -15.53
N LEU A 194 -25.47 -12.09 -15.19
CA LEU A 194 -24.87 -11.30 -14.12
C LEU A 194 -24.76 -9.82 -14.49
N PRO A 195 -24.76 -8.92 -13.49
CA PRO A 195 -24.50 -7.50 -13.71
C PRO A 195 -23.23 -7.25 -14.53
N THR A 196 -23.36 -6.42 -15.56
CA THR A 196 -22.25 -6.05 -16.44
C THR A 196 -21.49 -4.83 -15.91
N SER A 197 -20.23 -4.70 -16.31
CA SER A 197 -19.43 -3.50 -16.05
C SER A 197 -19.95 -2.30 -16.83
N GLU A 198 -19.91 -1.13 -16.20
CA GLU A 198 -20.09 0.16 -16.88
C GLU A 198 -18.80 0.62 -17.57
N VAL A 199 -17.66 0.11 -17.09
CA VAL A 199 -16.33 0.46 -17.58
C VAL A 199 -15.71 -0.77 -18.24
N ASP A 200 -15.35 -0.63 -19.51
CA ASP A 200 -14.55 -1.63 -20.22
C ASP A 200 -13.07 -1.48 -19.84
N ILE A 201 -12.60 -2.36 -18.95
CA ILE A 201 -11.22 -2.34 -18.46
C ILE A 201 -10.23 -3.06 -19.38
N ALA A 202 -10.67 -3.58 -20.54
CA ALA A 202 -9.78 -4.21 -21.51
C ALA A 202 -8.76 -3.24 -22.10
N ASP A 203 -9.08 -1.94 -22.13
CA ASP A 203 -8.15 -0.86 -22.52
C ASP A 203 -8.03 0.15 -21.36
N PRO A 204 -7.11 -0.09 -20.39
CA PRO A 204 -6.96 0.78 -19.23
C PRO A 204 -6.49 2.19 -19.61
N ALA A 205 -5.78 2.37 -20.72
CA ALA A 205 -5.35 3.69 -21.19
C ALA A 205 -6.54 4.52 -21.68
N LYS A 206 -7.46 3.91 -22.42
CA LYS A 206 -8.71 4.56 -22.84
C LYS A 206 -9.60 4.93 -21.65
N VAL A 207 -9.69 4.06 -20.64
CA VAL A 207 -10.41 4.38 -19.40
C VAL A 207 -9.78 5.60 -18.74
N LEU A 208 -8.45 5.60 -18.54
CA LEU A 208 -7.71 6.72 -17.96
C LEU A 208 -7.91 8.04 -18.73
N ALA A 209 -7.92 7.99 -20.06
CA ALA A 209 -8.15 9.16 -20.90
C ALA A 209 -9.55 9.78 -20.67
N GLY A 210 -10.55 8.93 -20.39
CA GLY A 210 -11.92 9.35 -20.08
C GLY A 210 -12.19 9.77 -18.64
N MET A 211 -11.17 9.78 -17.77
CA MET A 211 -11.30 10.19 -16.36
C MET A 211 -10.97 11.67 -16.15
N SER A 212 -11.61 12.26 -15.13
CA SER A 212 -11.39 13.64 -14.68
C SER A 212 -10.43 13.66 -13.49
N LEU A 213 -9.12 13.70 -13.74
CA LEU A 213 -8.08 13.57 -12.72
C LEU A 213 -7.11 14.76 -12.73
N ASP A 214 -6.37 14.97 -11.63
CA ASP A 214 -5.13 15.74 -11.69
C ASP A 214 -4.15 15.02 -12.64
N ARG A 215 -3.74 15.73 -13.69
CA ARG A 215 -2.82 15.23 -14.73
C ARG A 215 -1.42 15.86 -14.66
N ALA A 216 -1.17 16.72 -13.67
CA ALA A 216 0.15 17.32 -13.48
C ALA A 216 1.22 16.28 -13.10
N VAL A 217 0.80 15.14 -12.54
CA VAL A 217 1.66 13.98 -12.29
C VAL A 217 1.19 12.82 -13.18
N GLY A 218 1.95 12.56 -14.24
CA GLY A 218 1.63 11.56 -15.25
C GLY A 218 2.00 10.12 -14.86
N PRO A 219 1.48 9.12 -15.60
CA PRO A 219 1.92 7.73 -15.53
C PRO A 219 3.43 7.60 -15.73
N VAL A 220 4.00 6.52 -15.20
CA VAL A 220 5.43 6.20 -15.30
C VAL A 220 5.62 4.96 -16.17
N ARG A 221 6.77 4.83 -16.80
CA ARG A 221 7.13 3.75 -17.72
C ARG A 221 7.78 2.58 -16.98
N ARG A 222 8.59 2.87 -15.97
CA ARG A 222 9.34 1.86 -15.21
C ARG A 222 8.45 0.88 -14.46
N PHE A 223 7.18 1.19 -14.23
CA PHE A 223 6.24 0.34 -13.48
C PHE A 223 4.95 0.10 -14.27
N THR A 224 4.64 -1.17 -14.50
CA THR A 224 3.34 -1.62 -15.02
C THR A 224 2.59 -2.30 -13.89
N GLY A 225 1.31 -1.95 -13.69
CA GLY A 225 0.44 -2.59 -12.71
C GLY A 225 -0.03 -3.98 -13.15
N GLY A 226 -0.35 -4.84 -12.19
CA GLY A 226 -0.84 -6.21 -12.41
C GLY A 226 -0.19 -7.23 -11.50
N GLU A 227 -0.97 -8.26 -11.12
CA GLU A 227 -0.48 -9.47 -10.45
C GLU A 227 0.56 -10.20 -11.29
N THR A 228 0.33 -10.31 -12.61
CA THR A 228 1.24 -10.95 -13.55
C THR A 228 2.60 -10.26 -13.57
N GLU A 229 2.63 -8.93 -13.66
CA GLU A 229 3.88 -8.17 -13.65
C GLU A 229 4.55 -8.19 -12.28
N ALA A 230 3.79 -8.12 -11.18
CA ALA A 230 4.31 -8.22 -9.83
C ALA A 230 5.09 -9.53 -9.63
N ARG A 231 4.51 -10.66 -10.05
CA ARG A 231 5.13 -11.99 -10.00
C ARG A 231 6.37 -12.07 -10.87
N ARG A 232 6.31 -11.57 -12.10
CA ARG A 232 7.46 -11.56 -13.02
C ARG A 232 8.64 -10.80 -12.42
N ARG A 233 8.38 -9.63 -11.82
CA ARG A 233 9.42 -8.82 -11.16
C ARG A 233 9.97 -9.49 -9.91
N LEU A 234 9.10 -10.05 -9.06
CA LEU A 234 9.54 -10.77 -7.88
C LEU A 234 10.44 -11.95 -8.25
N HIS A 235 10.07 -12.74 -9.26
CA HIS A 235 10.88 -13.85 -9.74
C HIS A 235 12.26 -13.38 -10.20
N ALA A 236 12.31 -12.40 -11.12
CA ALA A 236 13.58 -11.85 -11.61
C ALA A 236 14.44 -11.25 -10.49
N TYR A 237 13.81 -10.63 -9.49
CA TYR A 237 14.50 -10.11 -8.31
C TYR A 237 15.15 -11.23 -7.49
N LEU A 238 14.41 -12.31 -7.22
CA LEU A 238 14.89 -13.45 -6.43
C LEU A 238 15.95 -14.29 -7.14
N GLU A 239 16.06 -14.19 -8.47
CA GLU A 239 17.10 -14.86 -9.27
C GLU A 239 18.41 -14.06 -9.37
N GLY A 240 18.43 -12.78 -8.98
CA GLY A 240 19.62 -11.94 -9.09
C GLY A 240 19.78 -10.98 -7.91
N PRO A 241 19.19 -9.77 -7.95
CA PRO A 241 19.47 -8.70 -6.97
C PRO A 241 19.18 -9.02 -5.49
N PHE A 242 18.44 -10.09 -5.21
CA PHE A 242 18.17 -10.53 -3.83
C PHE A 242 19.40 -11.08 -3.09
N ALA A 243 20.42 -11.55 -3.80
CA ALA A 243 21.55 -12.28 -3.22
C ALA A 243 22.30 -11.53 -2.11
N ASP A 244 22.37 -10.20 -2.22
CA ASP A 244 23.09 -9.31 -1.29
C ASP A 244 22.13 -8.35 -0.56
N TYR A 245 20.84 -8.68 -0.46
CA TYR A 245 19.83 -7.78 0.10
C TYR A 245 20.17 -7.32 1.53
N GLY A 246 20.62 -8.22 2.40
CA GLY A 246 20.93 -7.93 3.79
C GLY A 246 22.00 -6.84 3.94
N SER A 247 23.08 -6.94 3.16
CA SER A 247 24.20 -5.99 3.15
C SER A 247 23.88 -4.71 2.38
N ASP A 248 23.20 -4.81 1.22
CA ASP A 248 23.08 -3.70 0.28
C ASP A 248 21.73 -2.95 0.31
N ARG A 249 20.70 -3.40 1.04
CA ARG A 249 19.38 -2.73 1.11
C ARG A 249 19.39 -1.25 1.53
N ASN A 250 20.48 -0.78 2.15
CA ASN A 250 20.63 0.61 2.57
C ASN A 250 21.44 1.45 1.56
N ARG A 251 21.83 0.86 0.42
CA ARG A 251 22.63 1.47 -0.64
C ARG A 251 21.76 1.70 -1.88
N PRO A 252 21.26 2.91 -2.09
CA PRO A 252 20.35 3.25 -3.18
C PRO A 252 20.88 2.88 -4.57
N GLU A 253 22.19 3.03 -4.79
CA GLU A 253 22.89 2.76 -6.04
C GLU A 253 23.06 1.26 -6.34
N ALA A 254 22.89 0.40 -5.32
CA ALA A 254 23.16 -1.04 -5.45
C ALA A 254 22.02 -1.81 -6.14
N GLY A 255 20.85 -1.21 -6.33
CA GLY A 255 19.72 -1.87 -6.98
C GLY A 255 19.13 -3.06 -6.19
N ALA A 256 19.42 -3.16 -4.89
CA ALA A 256 19.01 -4.27 -4.04
C ALA A 256 17.51 -4.26 -3.65
N ALA A 257 16.79 -3.17 -3.92
CA ALA A 257 15.37 -3.06 -3.59
C ALA A 257 14.50 -3.91 -4.54
N SER A 258 13.53 -4.63 -3.99
CA SER A 258 12.61 -5.46 -4.81
C SER A 258 11.61 -4.65 -5.64
N HIS A 259 11.39 -3.38 -5.28
CA HIS A 259 10.35 -2.52 -5.83
C HIS A 259 8.94 -3.13 -5.76
N MET A 260 8.66 -3.95 -4.74
CA MET A 260 7.34 -4.57 -4.53
C MET A 260 6.30 -3.63 -3.89
N SER A 261 6.70 -2.46 -3.40
CA SER A 261 5.80 -1.58 -2.65
C SER A 261 4.60 -1.05 -3.47
N PRO A 262 4.70 -0.69 -4.77
CA PRO A 262 3.52 -0.33 -5.56
C PRO A 262 2.52 -1.49 -5.67
N TYR A 263 3.00 -2.70 -5.91
CA TYR A 263 2.16 -3.89 -6.06
C TYR A 263 1.49 -4.28 -4.74
N LEU A 264 2.21 -4.18 -3.62
CA LEU A 264 1.66 -4.39 -2.27
C LEU A 264 0.63 -3.31 -1.89
N HIS A 265 0.83 -2.06 -2.30
CA HIS A 265 -0.11 -0.96 -2.03
C HIS A 265 -1.46 -1.18 -2.73
N PHE A 266 -1.43 -1.57 -4.01
CA PHE A 266 -2.65 -1.85 -4.78
C PHE A 266 -3.18 -3.29 -4.60
N GLY A 267 -2.57 -4.08 -3.72
CA GLY A 267 -2.93 -5.48 -3.45
C GLY A 267 -2.82 -6.41 -4.65
N GLN A 268 -1.95 -6.07 -5.60
CA GLN A 268 -1.69 -6.85 -6.83
C GLN A 268 -0.80 -8.07 -6.55
N ILE A 269 -0.16 -8.14 -5.39
CA ILE A 269 0.58 -9.33 -4.93
C ILE A 269 0.33 -9.58 -3.45
N SER A 270 0.25 -10.85 -3.06
CA SER A 270 0.05 -11.24 -1.67
C SER A 270 1.36 -11.15 -0.87
N PRO A 271 1.36 -10.54 0.33
CA PRO A 271 2.56 -10.56 1.18
C PRO A 271 2.92 -11.99 1.64
N VAL A 272 1.93 -12.89 1.77
CA VAL A 272 2.18 -14.31 2.07
C VAL A 272 2.93 -14.97 0.92
N GLU A 273 2.54 -14.69 -0.32
CA GLU A 273 3.22 -15.21 -1.51
C GLU A 273 4.68 -14.74 -1.56
N ILE A 274 4.93 -13.45 -1.30
CA ILE A 274 6.28 -12.90 -1.25
C ILE A 274 7.14 -13.63 -0.20
N VAL A 275 6.65 -13.78 1.03
CA VAL A 275 7.41 -14.45 2.11
C VAL A 275 7.72 -15.91 1.73
N ARG A 276 6.76 -16.63 1.12
CA ARG A 276 6.99 -18.00 0.65
C ARG A 276 8.06 -18.03 -0.45
N ALA A 277 7.99 -17.14 -1.42
CA ALA A 277 8.95 -17.04 -2.52
C ALA A 277 10.36 -16.73 -2.00
N VAL A 278 10.50 -15.76 -1.08
CA VAL A 278 11.78 -15.40 -0.42
C VAL A 278 12.35 -16.58 0.37
N ARG A 279 11.52 -17.29 1.15
CA ARG A 279 11.97 -18.48 1.90
C ARG A 279 12.49 -19.57 0.96
N ALA A 280 11.81 -19.78 -0.17
CA ALA A 280 12.15 -20.78 -1.17
C ALA A 280 13.26 -20.38 -2.14
N ALA A 281 13.63 -19.09 -2.19
CA ALA A 281 14.66 -18.57 -3.09
C ALA A 281 15.99 -19.30 -2.89
N GLN A 282 16.65 -19.63 -4.00
CA GLN A 282 17.95 -20.28 -3.99
C GLN A 282 19.09 -19.27 -3.80
N ALA A 283 18.93 -18.05 -4.31
CA ALA A 283 19.82 -16.93 -4.00
C ALA A 283 19.52 -16.35 -2.61
N GLY A 284 20.50 -15.65 -2.05
CA GLY A 284 20.41 -15.00 -0.74
C GLY A 284 20.59 -15.98 0.43
N GLY A 285 21.41 -15.58 1.39
CA GLY A 285 21.65 -16.30 2.62
C GLY A 285 20.53 -16.10 3.67
N PRO A 286 20.67 -16.73 4.85
CA PRO A 286 19.72 -16.57 5.95
C PRO A 286 19.52 -15.10 6.38
N GLU A 287 20.57 -14.28 6.31
CA GLU A 287 20.50 -12.86 6.66
C GLU A 287 19.67 -12.05 5.67
N ASP A 288 19.81 -12.31 4.36
CA ASP A 288 19.04 -11.65 3.30
C ASP A 288 17.54 -11.96 3.46
N LYS A 289 17.23 -13.25 3.66
CA LYS A 289 15.87 -13.73 3.88
C LYS A 289 15.27 -13.13 5.16
N ALA A 290 16.01 -13.13 6.26
CA ALA A 290 15.55 -12.55 7.52
C ALA A 290 15.33 -11.04 7.41
N SER A 291 16.24 -10.32 6.76
CA SER A 291 16.14 -8.87 6.54
C SER A 291 14.94 -8.53 5.68
N TYR A 292 14.68 -9.30 4.61
CA TYR A 292 13.54 -9.06 3.75
C TYR A 292 12.22 -9.30 4.49
N VAL A 293 12.15 -10.39 5.27
CA VAL A 293 10.97 -10.71 6.10
C VAL A 293 10.74 -9.65 7.18
N GLU A 294 11.80 -9.11 7.80
CA GLU A 294 11.69 -7.97 8.73
C GLU A 294 11.00 -6.77 8.06
N GLU A 295 11.37 -6.40 6.83
CA GLU A 295 10.78 -5.25 6.16
C GLU A 295 9.35 -5.53 5.66
N VAL A 296 9.12 -6.65 4.96
CA VAL A 296 7.82 -6.94 4.31
C VAL A 296 6.74 -7.40 5.30
N VAL A 297 7.13 -7.94 6.45
CA VAL A 297 6.19 -8.39 7.50
C VAL A 297 6.25 -7.46 8.69
N ILE A 298 7.39 -7.37 9.39
CA ILE A 298 7.43 -6.69 10.68
C ILE A 298 7.23 -5.18 10.54
N ARG A 299 7.94 -4.53 9.62
CA ARG A 299 7.84 -3.08 9.41
C ARG A 299 6.54 -2.70 8.74
N ARG A 300 6.18 -3.42 7.67
CA ARG A 300 4.92 -3.20 6.97
C ARG A 300 3.72 -3.38 7.90
N GLU A 301 3.59 -4.50 8.60
CA GLU A 301 2.41 -4.77 9.43
C GLU A 301 2.38 -3.94 10.72
N LEU A 302 3.52 -3.39 11.17
CA LEU A 302 3.53 -2.35 12.20
C LEU A 302 2.80 -1.09 11.73
N ALA A 303 2.91 -0.72 10.46
CA ALA A 303 2.16 0.40 9.89
C ALA A 303 0.66 0.13 9.84
N MET A 304 0.24 -1.10 9.47
CA MET A 304 -1.16 -1.52 9.57
C MET A 304 -1.66 -1.50 11.02
N ASN A 305 -0.85 -1.97 11.98
CA ASN A 305 -1.16 -1.89 13.42
C ASN A 305 -1.35 -0.43 13.88
N HIS A 306 -0.45 0.47 13.50
CA HIS A 306 -0.54 1.90 13.84
C HIS A 306 -1.84 2.52 13.33
N VAL A 307 -2.09 2.42 12.03
CA VAL A 307 -3.29 2.97 11.38
C VAL A 307 -4.58 2.31 11.86
N HIS A 308 -4.54 1.02 12.22
CA HIS A 308 -5.71 0.33 12.75
C HIS A 308 -6.14 0.89 14.11
N TYR A 309 -5.18 1.09 15.02
CA TYR A 309 -5.43 1.48 16.42
C TYR A 309 -5.31 2.99 16.71
N THR A 310 -4.93 3.81 15.74
CA THR A 310 -4.74 5.26 15.92
C THR A 310 -5.76 6.04 15.10
N ASP A 311 -6.83 6.51 15.75
CA ASP A 311 -7.76 7.44 15.10
C ASP A 311 -7.08 8.78 14.82
N GLY A 312 -7.19 9.22 13.56
CA GLY A 312 -6.50 10.43 13.09
C GLY A 312 -5.01 10.25 12.87
N TYR A 313 -4.55 9.05 12.51
CA TYR A 313 -3.16 8.76 12.14
C TYR A 313 -2.57 9.68 11.05
N ASP A 314 -3.40 10.47 10.38
CA ASP A 314 -3.06 11.44 9.34
C ASP A 314 -2.88 12.87 9.88
N ARG A 315 -3.02 13.09 11.19
CA ARG A 315 -2.84 14.39 11.85
C ARG A 315 -1.69 14.35 12.84
N TYR A 316 -0.88 15.40 12.85
CA TYR A 316 0.33 15.50 13.68
C TYR A 316 0.05 15.20 15.16
N GLU A 317 -1.00 15.78 15.74
CA GLU A 317 -1.32 15.70 17.17
C GLU A 317 -1.68 14.27 17.62
N ARG A 318 -2.10 13.44 16.67
CA ARG A 318 -2.61 12.09 16.89
C ARG A 318 -1.60 11.02 16.46
N ALA A 319 -0.89 11.25 15.36
CA ALA A 319 0.09 10.33 14.80
C ALA A 319 1.44 10.39 15.53
N VAL A 320 1.85 11.58 15.98
CA VAL A 320 3.15 11.79 16.61
C VAL A 320 3.06 11.54 18.12
N PRO A 321 3.94 10.69 18.70
CA PRO A 321 3.88 10.38 20.12
C PRO A 321 4.16 11.61 20.98
N GLU A 322 3.52 11.66 22.15
CA GLU A 322 3.57 12.81 23.05
C GLU A 322 5.00 13.25 23.42
N TRP A 323 5.90 12.28 23.69
CA TRP A 323 7.30 12.59 24.00
C TRP A 323 7.99 13.38 22.89
N ALA A 324 7.68 13.06 21.63
CA ALA A 324 8.30 13.70 20.48
C ALA A 324 7.66 15.07 20.21
N ARG A 325 6.34 15.18 20.34
CA ARG A 325 5.64 16.48 20.27
C ARG A 325 6.17 17.47 21.30
N LYS A 326 6.39 17.01 22.54
CA LYS A 326 6.96 17.85 23.61
C LYS A 326 8.34 18.38 23.26
N VAL A 327 9.28 17.51 22.88
CA VAL A 327 10.65 17.96 22.57
C VAL A 327 10.71 18.77 21.28
N LEU A 328 9.80 18.60 20.33
CA LEU A 328 9.73 19.46 19.15
C LEU A 328 9.15 20.84 19.50
N ALA A 329 8.15 20.91 20.40
CA ALA A 329 7.60 22.15 20.90
C ALA A 329 8.61 22.96 21.72
N ASP A 330 9.44 22.29 22.53
CA ASP A 330 10.54 22.93 23.28
C ASP A 330 11.58 23.62 22.36
N HIS A 331 11.58 23.27 21.07
CA HIS A 331 12.51 23.76 20.03
C HIS A 331 11.77 24.52 18.91
N ALA A 332 10.55 25.01 19.19
CA ALA A 332 9.74 25.76 18.22
C ALA A 332 10.39 27.10 17.82
N ASP A 333 11.05 27.76 18.76
CA ASP A 333 11.68 29.09 18.55
C ASP A 333 13.12 29.01 17.99
N ASP A 334 13.64 27.80 17.79
CA ASP A 334 14.98 27.60 17.21
C ASP A 334 15.02 28.14 15.77
N THR A 335 16.05 28.93 15.45
CA THR A 335 16.24 29.48 14.10
C THR A 335 16.42 28.35 13.08
N ARG A 336 15.65 28.40 11.98
CA ARG A 336 15.79 27.47 10.85
C ARG A 336 16.89 27.98 9.91
N PRO A 337 17.98 27.22 9.66
CA PRO A 337 19.07 27.67 8.78
C PRO A 337 18.62 27.92 7.35
N ASN A 338 17.63 27.16 6.89
CA ASN A 338 17.01 27.29 5.57
C ASN A 338 15.50 27.09 5.72
N THR A 339 14.72 27.77 4.89
CA THR A 339 13.28 27.57 4.78
C THR A 339 12.88 27.55 3.32
N TYR A 340 11.97 26.66 2.96
CA TYR A 340 11.48 26.51 1.60
C TYR A 340 9.95 26.56 1.55
N THR A 341 9.43 27.07 0.45
CA THR A 341 8.02 26.92 0.08
C THR A 341 7.73 25.47 -0.33
N GLU A 342 6.47 25.04 -0.24
CA GLU A 342 6.08 23.70 -0.72
C GLU A 342 6.38 23.51 -2.21
N THR A 343 6.25 24.57 -3.01
CA THR A 343 6.58 24.56 -4.45
C THR A 343 8.08 24.32 -4.68
N GLU A 344 8.97 25.02 -3.97
CA GLU A 344 10.42 24.77 -4.06
C GLU A 344 10.78 23.35 -3.62
N LEU A 345 10.15 22.83 -2.56
CA LEU A 345 10.33 21.44 -2.15
C LEU A 345 9.83 20.47 -3.22
N ALA A 346 8.63 20.67 -3.77
CA ALA A 346 8.04 19.81 -4.79
C ALA A 346 8.92 19.73 -6.06
N GLU A 347 9.51 20.87 -6.44
CA GLU A 347 10.35 21.01 -7.63
C GLU A 347 11.82 20.62 -7.38
N GLY A 348 12.21 20.33 -6.13
CA GLY A 348 13.59 19.97 -5.81
C GLY A 348 14.55 21.15 -5.94
N ARG A 349 14.14 22.34 -5.48
CA ARG A 349 14.94 23.58 -5.51
C ARG A 349 15.44 23.95 -4.12
N THR A 350 16.27 23.10 -3.55
CA THR A 350 16.96 23.36 -2.28
C THR A 350 18.46 23.51 -2.49
N HIS A 351 19.18 23.95 -1.46
CA HIS A 351 20.64 23.97 -1.47
C HIS A 351 21.26 22.56 -1.50
N ASP A 352 20.51 21.53 -1.10
CA ASP A 352 20.99 20.15 -0.99
C ASP A 352 20.69 19.37 -2.27
N VAL A 353 21.74 19.15 -3.06
CA VAL A 353 21.66 18.42 -4.33
C VAL A 353 21.19 16.98 -4.18
N TYR A 354 21.48 16.32 -3.06
CA TYR A 354 21.06 14.94 -2.83
C TYR A 354 19.60 14.85 -2.38
N TRP A 355 19.13 15.84 -1.62
CA TRP A 355 17.70 15.99 -1.33
C TRP A 355 16.91 16.26 -2.62
N ASN A 356 17.42 17.15 -3.48
CA ASN A 356 16.81 17.46 -4.77
C ASN A 356 16.75 16.22 -5.67
N ALA A 357 17.80 15.39 -5.69
CA ALA A 357 17.79 14.13 -6.43
C ALA A 357 16.80 13.12 -5.86
N ALA A 358 16.72 12.97 -4.53
CA ALA A 358 15.70 12.12 -3.91
C ALA A 358 14.28 12.57 -4.30
N GLN A 359 14.01 13.87 -4.21
CA GLN A 359 12.75 14.46 -4.66
C GLN A 359 12.48 14.19 -6.14
N ALA A 360 13.49 14.31 -7.01
CA ALA A 360 13.37 14.03 -8.44
C ALA A 360 13.10 12.54 -8.72
N GLU A 361 13.75 11.61 -8.01
CA GLU A 361 13.48 10.16 -8.11
C GLU A 361 11.99 9.89 -7.87
N MET A 362 11.45 10.41 -6.77
CA MET A 362 10.03 10.27 -6.43
C MET A 362 9.12 10.94 -7.46
N ARG A 363 9.44 12.19 -7.82
CA ARG A 363 8.62 12.99 -8.72
C ARG A 363 8.54 12.38 -10.10
N GLU A 364 9.65 11.91 -10.68
CA GLU A 364 9.67 11.38 -12.04
C GLU A 364 9.29 9.90 -12.12
N THR A 365 9.72 9.07 -11.16
CA THR A 365 9.56 7.60 -11.24
C THR A 365 8.41 7.04 -10.39
N GLY A 366 7.88 7.84 -9.46
CA GLY A 366 6.89 7.40 -8.48
C GLY A 366 7.47 6.52 -7.38
N TYR A 367 8.80 6.44 -7.26
CA TYR A 367 9.54 5.67 -6.27
C TYR A 367 10.72 6.48 -5.73
N MET A 368 11.13 6.18 -4.49
CA MET A 368 12.31 6.74 -3.83
C MET A 368 12.85 5.64 -2.92
N HIS A 369 14.17 5.46 -2.94
CA HIS A 369 14.81 4.49 -2.08
C HIS A 369 14.53 4.77 -0.60
N ASN A 370 14.26 3.72 0.21
CA ASN A 370 13.83 3.86 1.61
C ASN A 370 14.80 4.68 2.47
N HIS A 371 16.11 4.49 2.28
CA HIS A 371 17.13 5.30 2.97
C HIS A 371 16.96 6.80 2.71
N LEU A 372 16.65 7.18 1.46
CA LEU A 372 16.42 8.56 1.08
C LEU A 372 15.05 9.06 1.55
N ARG A 373 14.01 8.22 1.65
CA ARG A 373 12.71 8.65 2.24
C ARG A 373 12.89 9.17 3.66
N MET A 374 13.71 8.49 4.46
CA MET A 374 14.05 8.93 5.81
C MET A 374 14.80 10.27 5.79
N TYR A 375 15.84 10.38 4.96
CA TYR A 375 16.62 11.61 4.83
C TYR A 375 15.74 12.79 4.38
N TRP A 376 14.98 12.57 3.32
CA TRP A 376 14.07 13.51 2.69
C TRP A 376 13.07 14.09 3.70
N GLY A 377 12.37 13.24 4.45
CA GLY A 377 11.39 13.69 5.43
C GLY A 377 12.04 14.45 6.60
N LYS A 378 13.21 14.00 7.08
CA LYS A 378 13.94 14.69 8.15
C LYS A 378 14.36 16.10 7.74
N LYS A 379 14.77 16.30 6.49
CA LYS A 379 15.07 17.63 5.96
C LYS A 379 13.85 18.51 5.81
N ILE A 380 12.68 17.96 5.46
CA ILE A 380 11.43 18.74 5.48
C ILE A 380 11.13 19.25 6.89
N LEU A 381 11.28 18.42 7.93
CA LEU A 381 11.16 18.90 9.32
C LEU A 381 12.19 20.00 9.63
N GLU A 382 13.46 19.84 9.23
CA GLU A 382 14.52 20.84 9.45
C GLU A 382 14.24 22.19 8.77
N TRP A 383 13.56 22.19 7.62
CA TRP A 383 13.33 23.37 6.78
C TRP A 383 11.90 23.92 6.86
N SER A 384 11.08 23.38 7.76
CA SER A 384 9.70 23.81 7.95
C SER A 384 9.58 24.79 9.13
N PRO A 385 8.67 25.77 9.02
CA PRO A 385 8.45 26.76 10.08
C PRO A 385 7.96 26.13 11.39
N SER A 386 7.21 25.03 11.30
CA SER A 386 6.82 24.23 12.46
C SER A 386 6.80 22.73 12.12
N PRO A 387 6.85 21.85 13.14
CA PRO A 387 6.69 20.41 12.96
C PRO A 387 5.35 20.01 12.31
N GLU A 388 4.26 20.71 12.64
CA GLU A 388 2.92 20.47 12.09
C GLU A 388 2.89 20.75 10.59
N GLU A 389 3.41 21.92 10.18
CA GLU A 389 3.48 22.29 8.77
C GLU A 389 4.43 21.36 8.01
N GLY A 390 5.55 20.99 8.61
CA GLY A 390 6.46 19.99 8.06
C GLY A 390 5.78 18.63 7.86
N PHE A 391 5.03 18.16 8.85
CA PHE A 391 4.31 16.89 8.79
C PHE A 391 3.29 16.91 7.64
N ALA A 392 2.50 17.97 7.56
CA ALA A 392 1.47 18.12 6.55
C ALA A 392 2.07 18.20 5.13
N ARG A 393 3.17 18.95 4.93
CA ARG A 393 3.92 19.01 3.66
C ARG A 393 4.48 17.66 3.26
N THR A 394 5.09 16.95 4.22
CA THR A 394 5.69 15.64 3.99
C THR A 394 4.60 14.66 3.51
N LEU A 395 3.43 14.68 4.14
CA LEU A 395 2.32 13.81 3.76
C LEU A 395 1.77 14.15 2.36
N ARG A 396 1.52 15.44 2.07
CA ARG A 396 1.05 15.91 0.75
C ARG A 396 1.99 15.51 -0.37
N LEU A 397 3.30 15.75 -0.20
CA LEU A 397 4.31 15.40 -1.21
C LEU A 397 4.41 13.88 -1.39
N ASN A 398 4.44 13.11 -0.30
CA ASN A 398 4.47 11.65 -0.34
C ASN A 398 3.26 11.11 -1.12
N ASN A 399 2.06 11.54 -0.75
CA ASN A 399 0.81 11.07 -1.34
C ASN A 399 0.60 11.57 -2.77
N ARG A 400 1.20 12.70 -3.15
CA ARG A 400 1.13 13.23 -4.52
C ARG A 400 1.99 12.45 -5.51
N TYR A 401 3.16 11.97 -5.10
CA TYR A 401 4.15 11.45 -6.06
C TYR A 401 4.40 9.95 -5.98
N PHE A 402 4.36 9.34 -4.79
CA PHE A 402 4.64 7.90 -4.67
C PHE A 402 3.51 7.04 -5.24
N LEU A 403 3.88 6.05 -6.06
CA LEU A 403 2.96 4.99 -6.44
C LEU A 403 2.43 4.22 -5.23
N ASP A 404 3.26 4.04 -4.20
CA ASP A 404 2.92 3.42 -2.91
C ASP A 404 2.45 4.44 -1.84
N GLY A 405 2.09 5.65 -2.26
CA GLY A 405 1.52 6.71 -1.44
C GLY A 405 0.10 6.41 -0.96
N ARG A 406 -0.42 7.17 0.02
CA ARG A 406 -1.75 6.98 0.65
C ARG A 406 -1.96 5.58 1.21
N ASP A 407 -0.90 5.04 1.78
CA ASP A 407 -0.85 3.69 2.35
C ASP A 407 -0.64 3.77 3.87
N PRO A 408 -1.04 2.77 4.69
CA PRO A 408 -0.64 2.73 6.09
C PRO A 408 0.87 2.97 6.32
N ASN A 409 1.71 2.45 5.42
CA ASN A 409 3.15 2.71 5.44
C ASN A 409 3.48 4.18 5.20
N SER A 410 2.77 4.87 4.31
CA SER A 410 2.97 6.31 4.07
C SER A 410 2.76 7.12 5.34
N PHE A 411 1.61 6.98 5.99
CA PHE A 411 1.28 7.74 7.19
C PHE A 411 2.24 7.41 8.35
N THR A 412 2.55 6.12 8.53
CA THR A 412 3.46 5.67 9.59
C THR A 412 4.90 6.13 9.34
N ASN A 413 5.38 6.12 8.09
CA ASN A 413 6.72 6.58 7.73
C ASN A 413 6.85 8.09 7.92
N VAL A 414 5.83 8.87 7.56
CA VAL A 414 5.79 10.31 7.86
C VAL A 414 5.82 10.51 9.37
N ALA A 415 4.98 9.85 10.16
CA ALA A 415 5.01 9.98 11.61
C ALA A 415 6.35 9.51 12.24
N TRP A 416 7.05 8.54 11.64
CA TRP A 416 8.38 8.10 12.06
C TRP A 416 9.43 9.23 11.91
N VAL A 417 9.31 10.08 10.89
CA VAL A 417 10.14 11.30 10.75
C VAL A 417 10.02 12.19 11.99
N TYR A 418 8.89 12.14 12.69
CA TYR A 418 8.64 12.94 13.89
C TYR A 418 8.74 12.11 15.19
N GLY A 419 9.20 10.86 15.13
CA GLY A 419 9.53 10.05 16.32
C GLY A 419 8.59 8.86 16.61
N LEU A 420 7.58 8.61 15.79
CA LEU A 420 6.78 7.38 15.92
C LEU A 420 7.67 6.14 15.73
N HIS A 421 7.50 5.13 16.58
CA HIS A 421 8.26 3.86 16.54
C HIS A 421 9.78 3.97 16.69
N ASP A 422 10.28 5.13 17.10
CA ASP A 422 11.69 5.37 17.40
C ASP A 422 11.89 5.68 18.89
N ARG A 423 13.16 5.82 19.29
CA ARG A 423 13.58 6.23 20.64
C ARG A 423 14.14 7.65 20.63
N PRO A 424 14.27 8.29 21.81
CA PRO A 424 15.04 9.52 21.95
C PRO A 424 16.51 9.37 21.53
N TRP A 425 17.06 10.40 20.90
CA TRP A 425 18.45 10.55 20.48
C TRP A 425 19.11 11.73 21.20
N ALA A 426 20.41 11.94 20.93
CA ALA A 426 21.12 13.12 21.44
C ALA A 426 20.39 14.41 21.06
N ARG A 427 20.26 15.33 22.03
CA ARG A 427 19.54 16.59 21.84
C ARG A 427 20.25 17.46 20.79
N ARG A 428 19.46 18.06 19.89
CA ARG A 428 19.91 19.02 18.89
C ARG A 428 18.88 20.13 18.73
N GLU A 429 19.33 21.29 18.27
CA GLU A 429 18.43 22.34 17.81
C GLU A 429 17.47 21.80 16.74
N ILE A 430 16.26 22.37 16.69
CA ILE A 430 15.13 22.03 15.81
C ILE A 430 14.49 20.68 16.14
N PHE A 431 15.30 19.64 16.35
CA PHE A 431 14.84 18.26 16.50
C PHE A 431 14.55 17.86 17.95
N GLY A 432 15.09 18.61 18.92
CA GLY A 432 15.16 18.13 20.30
C GLY A 432 15.82 16.77 20.34
N THR A 433 15.14 15.75 20.86
CA THR A 433 15.62 14.36 20.89
C THR A 433 15.01 13.47 19.81
N VAL A 434 14.31 14.02 18.82
CA VAL A 434 13.91 13.26 17.62
C VAL A 434 15.16 12.94 16.80
N ARG A 435 15.22 11.75 16.20
CA ARG A 435 16.38 11.34 15.39
C ARG A 435 16.67 12.37 14.31
N TYR A 436 17.90 12.86 14.27
CA TYR A 436 18.42 13.68 13.18
C TYR A 436 19.08 12.83 12.09
N GLN A 437 18.98 13.26 10.83
CA GLN A 437 19.81 12.75 9.75
C GLN A 437 20.63 13.89 9.14
N SER A 438 21.95 13.82 9.33
CA SER A 438 22.89 14.75 8.71
C SER A 438 23.36 14.24 7.35
N GLU A 439 24.13 15.07 6.65
CA GLU A 439 24.89 14.70 5.45
C GLU A 439 25.79 13.46 5.66
N ASN A 440 26.17 13.13 6.90
CA ASN A 440 26.89 11.88 7.21
C ASN A 440 26.06 10.64 6.85
N SER A 441 24.73 10.76 6.80
CA SER A 441 23.84 9.67 6.34
C SER A 441 24.06 9.35 4.87
N LEU A 442 24.59 10.30 4.09
CA LEU A 442 24.92 10.15 2.67
C LEU A 442 26.32 9.55 2.46
N ARG A 443 27.18 9.51 3.49
CA ARG A 443 28.51 8.86 3.44
C ARG A 443 28.44 7.33 3.55
N LYS A 444 27.25 6.77 3.77
CA LYS A 444 27.02 5.33 3.93
C LYS A 444 26.89 4.58 2.61
N PHE A 445 26.85 5.30 1.50
CA PHE A 445 26.67 4.77 0.15
C PHE A 445 27.36 5.70 -0.85
N ASP A 446 27.48 5.29 -2.11
CA ASP A 446 28.03 6.18 -3.15
C ASP A 446 26.98 7.21 -3.60
N ALA A 447 26.96 8.35 -2.90
CA ALA A 447 26.02 9.42 -3.17
C ALA A 447 26.15 10.00 -4.59
N LYS A 448 27.36 10.01 -5.18
CA LYS A 448 27.56 10.48 -6.56
C LYS A 448 27.03 9.46 -7.56
N ALA A 449 27.18 8.16 -7.30
CA ALA A 449 26.54 7.13 -8.11
C ALA A 449 25.02 7.25 -8.04
N TYR A 450 24.45 7.45 -6.85
CA TYR A 450 23.01 7.67 -6.70
C TYR A 450 22.51 8.87 -7.52
N LEU A 451 23.22 10.02 -7.51
CA LEU A 451 22.87 11.17 -8.35
C LEU A 451 22.77 10.79 -9.83
N ARG A 452 23.80 10.11 -10.37
CA ARG A 452 23.81 9.64 -11.77
C ARG A 452 22.66 8.66 -12.05
N THR A 453 22.42 7.72 -11.14
CA THR A 453 21.30 6.78 -11.26
C THR A 453 19.97 7.52 -11.37
N VAL A 454 19.73 8.54 -10.53
CA VAL A 454 18.50 9.32 -10.60
C VAL A 454 18.40 10.12 -11.91
N GLU A 455 19.49 10.72 -12.38
CA GLU A 455 19.52 11.44 -13.67
C GLU A 455 19.15 10.51 -14.84
N ASP A 456 19.70 9.29 -14.86
CA ASP A 456 19.38 8.28 -15.88
C ASP A 456 17.92 7.83 -15.79
N LEU A 457 17.40 7.62 -14.58
CA LEU A 457 15.98 7.31 -14.36
C LEU A 457 15.06 8.42 -14.86
N CYS A 458 15.38 9.68 -14.55
CA CYS A 458 14.58 10.83 -14.99
C CYS A 458 14.58 10.95 -16.51
N ARG A 459 15.72 10.69 -17.16
CA ARG A 459 15.84 10.68 -18.63
C ARG A 459 14.97 9.58 -19.25
N ALA A 460 15.07 8.36 -18.74
CA ALA A 460 14.29 7.22 -19.22
C ALA A 460 12.77 7.44 -19.10
N GLU A 461 12.31 8.19 -18.09
CA GLU A 461 10.90 8.57 -17.92
C GLU A 461 10.48 9.74 -18.83
N ALA A 462 11.42 10.53 -19.36
CA ALA A 462 11.16 11.69 -20.20
C ALA A 462 11.15 11.40 -21.71
N GLU A 463 11.76 10.31 -22.17
CA GLU A 463 12.10 10.00 -23.58
C GLU A 463 10.94 9.93 -24.61
N ASP A 464 9.68 10.21 -24.27
CA ASP A 464 8.55 10.37 -25.23
C ASP A 464 7.58 11.52 -24.86
N LYS A 465 7.99 12.49 -24.03
CA LYS A 465 7.19 13.71 -23.75
C LYS A 465 7.34 14.81 -24.83
N ALA A 466 8.08 14.55 -25.91
CA ALA A 466 8.39 15.48 -26.98
C ALA A 466 7.54 15.25 -28.23
#